data_AF-A0A5T8Q9U8-F1
#
_entry.id   AF-A0A5T8Q9U8-F1
#
_cell.length_a   1.000
_cell.length_b   1.000
_cell.length_c   1.000
_cell.angle_alpha   90.00
_cell.angle_beta   90.00
_cell.angle_gamma   90.00
#
_symmetry.space_group_name_H-M   'P 1'
#
loop_
_entity.id
_entity.type
_entity.pdbx_description
1 polymer ?
#
loop_
_entity_poly.entity_id
_entity_poly.type
_entity_poly.pdbx_seq_one_letter_code
_entity_poly.pdbx_strand_id
1 'polypeptide(L)'
;MTRQLNGIQVLRGIAALIVVLGHNRSLYGHIDSGSFIDYLTMQATFGVEIFFIISGFIITYSTRNASGDSFARFYSFLTKRIFRIYPIYFIVLSVYVSLFCY
;
A
#
# COMPACT_ATOMS: atom_id res chain seq x y z
N MET A 1 24.97 -3.50 1.69
CA MET A 1 23.95 -4.45 1.20
C MET A 1 22.74 -4.41 2.13
N THR A 2 21.63 -3.79 1.72
CA THR A 2 20.37 -3.84 2.50
C THR A 2 19.81 -5.25 2.39
N ARG A 3 19.87 -6.02 3.49
CA ARG A 3 19.27 -7.35 3.57
C ARG A 3 17.76 -7.17 3.36
N GLN A 4 17.24 -7.62 2.22
CA GLN A 4 15.82 -7.48 1.94
C GLN A 4 15.04 -8.44 2.83
N LEU A 5 14.13 -7.89 3.64
CA LEU A 5 13.24 -8.66 4.50
C LEU A 5 12.05 -9.15 3.66
N ASN A 6 12.31 -10.09 2.76
CA ASN A 6 11.35 -10.54 1.74
C ASN A 6 10.02 -10.97 2.34
N GLY A 7 10.03 -11.74 3.43
CA GLY A 7 8.79 -12.17 4.10
C GLY A 7 7.92 -10.99 4.57
N ILE A 8 8.53 -9.94 5.11
CA ILE A 8 7.82 -8.73 5.56
C ILE A 8 7.28 -7.94 4.37
N GLN A 9 8.02 -7.89 3.25
CA GLN A 9 7.54 -7.25 2.03
C GLN A 9 6.36 -8.00 1.40
N VAL A 10 6.38 -9.34 1.41
CA VAL A 10 5.26 -10.18 0.97
C VAL A 10 4.04 -9.93 1.84
N LEU A 11 4.21 -9.91 3.17
CA LEU A 11 3.12 -9.60 4.10
C LEU A 11 2.51 -8.22 3.85
N ARG A 12 3.34 -7.20 3.56
CA ARG A 12 2.84 -5.89 3.14
C ARG A 12 2.02 -5.96 1.86
N GLY A 13 2.43 -6.78 0.89
CA GLY A 13 1.68 -7.03 -0.34
C GLY A 13 0.32 -7.67 -0.08
N ILE A 14 0.28 -8.71 0.77
CA ILE A 14 -0.96 -9.37 1.19
C ILE A 14 -1.89 -8.36 1.89
N ALA A 15 -1.37 -7.56 2.82
CA ALA A 15 -2.14 -6.53 3.51
C ALA A 15 -2.74 -5.52 2.53
N ALA A 16 -1.96 -5.04 1.56
CA ALA A 16 -2.45 -4.13 0.52
C ALA A 16 -3.56 -4.76 -0.34
N LEU A 17 -3.44 -6.05 -0.69
CA LEU A 17 -4.48 -6.75 -1.46
C LEU A 17 -5.79 -6.85 -0.66
N ILE A 18 -5.73 -7.17 0.63
CA ILE A 18 -6.91 -7.21 1.51
C ILE A 18 -7.62 -5.85 1.53
N VAL A 19 -6.87 -4.74 1.61
CA VAL A 19 -7.41 -3.37 1.59
C VAL A 19 -8.13 -3.08 0.27
N VAL A 20 -7.51 -3.44 -0.85
CA VAL A 20 -8.10 -3.25 -2.19
C VAL A 20 -9.38 -4.07 -2.33
N LEU A 21 -9.36 -5.33 -1.90
CA LEU A 21 -10.55 -6.18 -1.95
C LEU A 21 -11.70 -5.63 -1.08
N GLY A 22 -11.39 -5.13 0.11
CA GLY A 22 -12.40 -4.51 1.00
C GLY A 22 -13.03 -3.25 0.42
N HIS A 23 -12.25 -2.36 -0.18
CA HIS A 23 -12.79 -1.14 -0.83
C HIS A 23 -13.65 -1.46 -2.06
N ASN A 24 -13.37 -2.59 -2.73
CA ASN A 24 -14.09 -3.03 -3.91
C ASN A 24 -15.18 -4.05 -3.59
N ARG A 25 -15.58 -4.20 -2.31
CA ARG A 25 -16.63 -5.15 -1.90
C ARG A 25 -17.95 -4.90 -2.64
N SER A 26 -18.26 -3.64 -2.97
CA SER A 26 -19.45 -3.29 -3.75
C SER A 26 -19.43 -3.83 -5.19
N LEU A 27 -18.25 -4.09 -5.77
CA LEU A 27 -18.12 -4.58 -7.15
C LEU A 27 -18.40 -6.08 -7.29
N TYR A 28 -18.22 -6.87 -6.22
CA TYR A 28 -18.37 -8.33 -6.28
C TYR A 28 -19.70 -8.84 -5.72
N GLY A 29 -20.60 -7.94 -5.30
CA GLY A 29 -21.93 -8.31 -4.77
C GLY A 29 -21.85 -9.06 -3.43
N HIS A 30 -23.00 -9.56 -2.96
CA HIS A 30 -23.07 -10.41 -1.77
C HIS A 30 -22.36 -11.74 -2.07
N ILE A 31 -21.06 -11.81 -1.78
CA ILE A 31 -20.35 -13.07 -1.63
C ILE A 31 -21.09 -13.87 -0.55
N ASP A 32 -21.29 -15.17 -0.74
CA ASP A 32 -21.97 -16.04 0.23
C ASP A 32 -21.53 -15.69 1.65
N SER A 33 -22.51 -15.24 2.45
CA SER A 33 -22.32 -14.81 3.81
C SER A 33 -21.69 -15.95 4.60
N GLY A 34 -20.45 -15.78 5.05
CA GLY A 34 -19.67 -16.81 5.75
C GLY A 34 -18.46 -17.36 5.00
N SER A 35 -18.21 -16.94 3.75
CA SER A 35 -16.94 -17.29 3.08
C SER A 35 -15.74 -16.61 3.75
N PHE A 36 -14.57 -17.26 3.67
CA PHE A 36 -13.31 -16.69 4.19
C PHE A 36 -12.99 -15.32 3.55
N ILE A 37 -13.35 -15.11 2.29
CA ILE A 37 -13.13 -13.86 1.56
C ILE A 37 -14.05 -12.75 2.09
N ASP A 38 -15.31 -13.06 2.42
CA ASP A 38 -16.23 -12.09 3.03
C ASP A 38 -15.70 -11.65 4.40
N TYR A 39 -15.25 -12.58 5.25
CA TYR A 39 -14.60 -12.23 6.52
C TYR A 39 -13.37 -11.34 6.34
N LEU A 40 -12.50 -11.67 5.38
CA LEU A 40 -11.27 -10.94 5.10
C LEU A 40 -11.55 -9.51 4.58
N THR A 41 -12.58 -9.34 3.75
CA THR A 41 -12.99 -8.05 3.19
C THR A 41 -13.73 -7.18 4.19
N MET A 42 -14.51 -7.76 5.12
CA MET A 42 -15.10 -7.03 6.24
C MET A 42 -14.03 -6.44 7.18
N GLN A 43 -12.91 -7.15 7.33
CA GLN A 43 -11.79 -6.76 8.18
C GLN A 43 -10.74 -5.92 7.43
N ALA A 44 -11.09 -5.27 6.32
CA ALA A 44 -10.12 -4.54 5.51
C ALA A 44 -9.35 -3.43 6.28
N THR A 45 -9.95 -2.88 7.35
CA THR A 45 -9.30 -1.95 8.27
C THR A 45 -8.04 -2.55 8.91
N PHE A 46 -8.06 -3.84 9.28
CA PHE A 46 -6.88 -4.55 9.78
C PHE A 46 -5.76 -4.63 8.74
N GLY A 47 -6.14 -4.80 7.46
CA GLY A 47 -5.18 -4.75 6.35
C GLY A 47 -4.47 -3.39 6.26
N VAL A 48 -5.20 -2.30 6.48
CA VAL A 48 -4.65 -0.93 6.50
C VAL A 48 -3.63 -0.77 7.63
N GLU A 49 -3.98 -1.21 8.84
CA GLU A 49 -3.12 -1.12 10.03
C GLU A 49 -1.80 -1.89 9.83
N ILE A 50 -1.88 -3.15 9.38
CA ILE A 50 -0.70 -3.99 9.12
C ILE A 50 0.17 -3.36 8.03
N PHE A 51 -0.43 -2.87 6.94
CA PHE A 51 0.28 -2.22 5.85
C PHE A 51 1.08 -1.00 6.33
N PHE A 52 0.47 -0.14 7.16
CA PHE A 52 1.12 1.06 7.68
C PHE A 52 2.22 0.73 8.70
N ILE A 53 1.98 -0.20 9.62
CA ILE A 53 2.98 -0.64 10.62
C ILE A 53 4.22 -1.21 9.90
N ILE A 54 4.03 -2.11 8.95
CA ILE A 54 5.13 -2.71 8.18
C ILE A 54 5.87 -1.65 7.37
N SER A 55 5.14 -0.72 6.74
CA SER A 55 5.74 0.35 5.96
C SER A 55 6.62 1.26 6.84
N GLY A 56 6.13 1.64 8.02
CA GLY A 56 6.89 2.42 9.00
C GLY A 56 8.15 1.67 9.45
N PHE A 57 8.00 0.39 9.80
CA PHE A 57 9.13 -0.47 10.16
C PHE A 57 10.20 -0.52 9.06
N ILE A 58 9.82 -0.76 7.80
CA ILE A 58 10.76 -0.82 6.67
C ILE A 58 11.47 0.53 6.47
N ILE A 59 10.76 1.64 6.57
CA ILE A 59 11.35 2.99 6.41
C ILE A 59 12.40 3.21 7.50
N THR A 60 12.07 2.96 8.76
CA THR A 60 13.02 3.14 9.88
C THR A 60 14.19 2.17 9.77
N TYR A 61 13.93 0.89 9.48
CA TYR A 61 14.97 -0.14 9.34
C TYR A 61 15.96 0.17 8.21
N SER A 62 15.47 0.60 7.04
CA SER A 62 16.33 0.94 5.91
C SER A 62 17.10 2.24 6.12
N THR A 63 16.61 3.14 6.97
CA THR A 63 17.20 4.45 7.23
C THR A 63 18.16 4.44 8.43
N ARG A 64 18.07 3.42 9.32
CA ARG A 64 18.78 3.33 10.60
C ARG A 64 20.31 3.45 10.52
N ASN A 65 20.93 2.87 9.49
CA ASN A 65 22.40 2.81 9.37
C ASN A 65 22.97 3.72 8.29
N ALA A 66 22.18 4.60 7.67
CA ALA A 66 22.75 5.48 6.66
C ALA A 66 23.43 6.68 7.33
N SER A 67 24.64 6.98 6.85
CA SER A 67 25.48 8.11 7.24
C SER A 67 25.20 9.32 6.34
N GLY A 68 25.50 10.54 6.82
CA GLY A 68 25.33 11.80 6.08
C GLY A 68 24.17 12.68 6.57
N ASP A 69 24.00 13.84 5.92
CA ASP A 69 22.99 14.86 6.29
C ASP A 69 21.56 14.29 6.27
N SER A 70 20.86 14.47 7.39
CA SER A 70 19.49 14.02 7.60
C SER A 70 18.52 14.75 6.68
N PHE A 71 18.75 16.04 6.40
CA PHE A 71 17.84 16.86 5.63
C PHE A 71 17.85 16.50 4.14
N ALA A 72 19.04 16.36 3.54
CA ALA A 72 19.19 15.89 2.16
C ALA A 72 18.57 14.49 1.94
N ARG A 73 18.67 13.59 2.92
CA ARG A 73 18.10 12.24 2.83
C ARG A 73 16.58 12.23 2.91
N PHE A 74 15.99 13.06 3.77
CA PHE A 74 14.54 13.25 3.83
C PHE A 74 14.00 13.72 2.48
N TYR A 75 14.63 14.74 1.88
CA TYR A 75 14.27 15.24 0.55
C TYR A 75 14.42 14.16 -0.53
N SER A 76 15.51 13.41 -0.54
CA SER A 76 15.72 12.32 -1.49
C SER A 76 14.64 11.24 -1.36
N PHE A 77 14.28 10.86 -0.13
CA PHE A 77 13.22 9.89 0.14
C PHE A 77 11.85 10.39 -0.34
N LEU A 78 11.51 11.65 -0.02
CA LEU A 78 10.24 12.25 -0.40
C LEU A 78 10.11 12.38 -1.92
N THR A 79 11.17 12.84 -2.58
CA THR A 79 11.24 12.97 -4.04
C THR A 79 10.99 11.63 -4.73
N LYS A 80 11.68 10.57 -4.30
CA LYS A 80 11.47 9.21 -4.83
C LYS A 80 10.05 8.71 -4.62
N ARG A 81 9.41 9.08 -3.51
CA ARG A 81 8.02 8.70 -3.22
C ARG A 81 7.03 9.47 -4.10
N ILE A 82 7.25 10.76 -4.34
CA ILE A 82 6.42 11.60 -5.21
C ILE A 82 6.44 11.06 -6.64
N PHE A 83 7.64 10.89 -7.22
CA PHE A 83 7.79 10.36 -8.58
C PHE A 83 7.33 8.92 -8.75
N ARG A 84 7.09 8.19 -7.66
CA ARG A 84 6.53 6.83 -7.69
C ARG A 84 4.99 6.82 -7.56
N ILE A 85 4.42 7.68 -6.72
CA ILE A 85 2.98 7.67 -6.40
C ILE A 85 2.16 8.53 -7.36
N TYR A 86 2.62 9.74 -7.69
CA TYR A 86 1.83 10.67 -8.50
C TYR A 86 1.61 10.20 -9.94
N PRO A 87 2.59 9.61 -10.65
CA PRO A 87 2.35 9.16 -12.01
C PRO A 87 1.24 8.10 -12.10
N ILE A 88 1.27 7.09 -11.23
CA ILE A 88 0.23 6.06 -11.21
C ILE A 88 -1.12 6.63 -10.76
N TYR A 89 -1.12 7.57 -9.80
CA TYR A 89 -2.33 8.24 -9.37
C TYR A 89 -3.02 8.98 -10.52
N PHE A 90 -2.28 9.80 -11.29
CA PHE A 90 -2.86 10.53 -12.40
C PHE A 90 -3.36 9.60 -13.51
N ILE A 91 -2.63 8.52 -13.82
CA ILE A 91 -3.10 7.53 -14.81
C ILE A 91 -4.43 6.91 -14.38
N VAL A 92 -4.51 6.43 -13.14
CA VAL A 92 -5.74 5.80 -12.60
C VAL A 92 -6.88 6.82 -12.51
N LEU A 93 -6.60 8.06 -12.08
CA LEU A 93 -7.58 9.13 -12.02
C LEU A 93 -8.12 9.47 -13.40
N SER A 94 -7.25 9.61 -14.41
CA SER A 94 -7.69 9.87 -15.79
C SER A 94 -8.57 8.75 -16.32
N VAL A 95 -8.19 7.48 -16.12
CA VAL A 95 -9.02 6.33 -16.50
C VAL A 95 -10.37 6.36 -15.79
N TYR A 96 -10.39 6.61 -14.48
CA TYR A 96 -11.60 6.68 -13.69
C TYR A 96 -12.55 7.78 -14.19
N VAL A 97 -12.03 9.00 -14.39
CA VAL A 97 -12.82 10.13 -14.91
C VAL A 97 -13.36 9.83 -16.31
N SER A 98 -12.53 9.27 -17.21
CA SER A 98 -12.99 8.90 -18.55
C SER A 98 -14.08 7.84 -18.56
N LEU A 99 -14.05 6.87 -17.63
CA LEU A 99 -15.09 5.83 -17.50
C LEU A 99 -16.38 6.34 -16.89
N PHE A 100 -16.32 7.32 -15.96
CA PHE A 100 -17.50 7.85 -15.26
C PHE A 100 -18.13 9.07 -15.94
N CYS A 101 -17.43 9.75 -16.86
CA CYS A 101 -17.97 10.87 -17.65
C CYS A 101 -18.61 10.45 -19.00
N TYR A 102 -18.69 9.15 -19.29
CA TYR A 102 -19.40 8.58 -20.45
C TYR A 102 -20.70 7.91 -19.99
#